data_AF-A0A1F5E8H4-F1
#
_entry.id   AF-A0A1F5E8H4-F1
#
_cell.length_a   1.000
_cell.length_b   1.000
_cell.length_c   1.000
_cell.angle_alpha   90.00
_cell.angle_beta   90.00
_cell.angle_gamma   90.00
#
_symmetry.space_group_name_H-M   'P 1'
#
loop_
_entity.id
_entity.type
_entity.pdbx_description
1 polymer ?
#
loop_
_entity_poly.entity_id
_entity_poly.type
_entity_poly.pdbx_seq_one_letter_code
_entity_poly.pdbx_strand_id
1 'polypeptide(L)' 'MKAKIHPKYYTNCKVTCACGNTFTTGSVLPEIKVDICSACHPFFT' A
#
# COMPACT_ATOMS: atom_id res chain seq x y z
N MET A 1 -12.67 13.93 -3.59
CA MET A 1 -13.47 12.69 -3.49
C MET A 1 -14.93 13.02 -3.78
N LYS A 2 -15.41 12.79 -5.00
CA LYS A 2 -16.82 13.09 -5.35
C LYS A 2 -17.71 11.93 -4.89
N ALA A 3 -18.77 12.25 -4.16
CA ALA A 3 -19.74 11.26 -3.69
C ALA A 3 -20.35 10.51 -4.90
N LYS A 4 -20.36 9.16 -4.83
CA LYS A 4 -20.95 8.20 -5.79
C LYS A 4 -20.14 7.78 -7.02
N ILE A 5 -19.03 8.42 -7.36
CA ILE A 5 -18.19 8.00 -8.52
C ILE A 5 -16.78 7.58 -8.14
N HIS A 6 -16.38 7.74 -6.87
CA HIS A 6 -15.06 7.33 -6.41
C HIS A 6 -15.15 6.05 -5.59
N PRO A 7 -14.27 5.06 -5.83
CA PRO A 7 -14.16 3.87 -5.00
C PRO A 7 -13.90 4.25 -3.54
N LYS A 8 -14.33 3.39 -2.61
CA LYS A 8 -14.09 3.56 -1.19
C LYS A 8 -12.59 3.51 -0.94
N TYR A 9 -12.01 4.67 -0.60
CA TYR A 9 -10.60 4.79 -0.24
C TYR A 9 -10.44 4.51 1.25
N TYR A 10 -9.59 3.54 1.58
CA TYR A 10 -9.18 3.22 2.93
C TYR A 10 -7.87 3.95 3.21
N THR A 11 -7.86 4.80 4.23
CA THR A 11 -6.63 5.50 4.69
C THR A 11 -5.68 4.58 5.46
N ASN A 12 -6.18 3.42 5.92
CA ASN A 12 -5.47 2.47 6.77
C ASN A 12 -5.29 1.12 6.06
N CYS A 13 -4.82 1.12 4.81
CA CYS A 13 -4.46 -0.11 4.11
C CYS A 13 -3.19 -0.70 4.71
N LYS A 14 -3.20 -1.98 5.09
CA LYS A 14 -2.01 -2.67 5.60
C LYS A 14 -1.24 -3.29 4.43
N VAL A 15 -0.04 -2.79 4.18
CA VAL A 15 0.88 -3.35 3.18
C VAL A 15 1.83 -4.31 3.87
N THR A 16 1.92 -5.55 3.37
CA THR A 16 2.87 -6.56 3.84
C THR A 16 3.83 -6.92 2.72
N CYS A 17 5.12 -6.67 2.95
CA CYS A 17 6.20 -7.03 2.04
C CYS A 17 6.66 -8.47 2.26
N ALA A 18 7.10 -9.16 1.20
CA ALA A 18 7.76 -10.47 1.31
C ALA A 18 9.02 -10.45 2.19
N CYS A 19 9.66 -9.29 2.33
CA CYS A 19 10.78 -9.03 3.21
C CYS A 19 10.45 -8.92 4.71
N GLY A 20 9.16 -9.02 5.08
CA GLY A 20 8.71 -8.88 6.46
C GLY A 20 8.37 -7.45 6.89
N ASN A 21 8.64 -6.44 6.04
CA ASN A 21 8.22 -5.07 6.34
C ASN A 21 6.71 -4.89 6.19
N THR A 22 6.08 -4.33 7.22
CA THR A 22 4.66 -3.95 7.18
C THR A 22 4.51 -2.44 7.37
N PHE A 23 3.79 -1.78 6.47
CA PHE A 23 3.52 -0.34 6.57
C PHE A 23 2.08 -0.03 6.19
N THR A 24 1.53 1.04 6.76
CA THR A 24 0.16 1.48 6.48
C THR A 24 0.16 2.54 5.38
N THR A 25 -0.61 2.32 4.32
CA THR A 25 -0.80 3.28 3.22
C THR A 25 -2.27 3.55 2.98
N GLY A 26 -2.58 4.56 2.15
CA GLY A 26 -3.93 4.74 1.65
C GLY A 26 -4.12 3.95 0.35
N SER A 27 -5.19 3.16 0.26
CA SER A 27 -5.56 2.45 -0.98
C SER A 27 -7.07 2.16 -1.03
N VAL A 28 -7.57 1.79 -2.21
CA VAL A 28 -8.93 1.27 -2.37
C VAL A 28 -9.06 -0.14 -1.78
N LEU A 29 -7.94 -0.83 -1.59
CA LEU A 29 -7.88 -2.17 -0.99
C LEU A 29 -7.55 -2.08 0.51
N PRO A 30 -8.08 -2.97 1.35
CA PRO A 30 -7.77 -3.00 2.79
C PRO A 30 -6.41 -3.63 3.11
N GLU A 31 -5.96 -4.59 2.30
CA GLU A 31 -4.65 -5.26 2.46
C GLU A 31 -3.96 -5.38 1.11
N ILE A 32 -2.65 -5.11 1.08
CA ILE A 32 -1.82 -5.26 -0.11
C ILE A 32 -0.62 -6.13 0.26
N LYS A 33 -0.39 -7.18 -0.52
CA LYS A 33 0.83 -7.99 -0.44
C LYS A 33 1.75 -7.56 -1.58
N VAL A 34 2.99 -7.23 -1.25
CA VAL A 34 3.98 -6.71 -2.21
C VAL A 34 5.24 -7.57 -2.14
N ASP A 35 5.78 -7.96 -3.29
CA ASP A 35 7.01 -8.77 -3.35
C ASP A 35 8.28 -7.95 -3.07
N ILE A 36 8.29 -6.66 -3.47
CA ILE A 36 9.44 -5.77 -3.34
C ILE A 36 8.96 -4.40 -2.85
N CYS A 37 9.40 -3.96 -1.67
CA CYS A 37 9.15 -2.60 -1.18
C CYS A 37 10.39 -1.70 -1.32
N SER A 38 10.27 -0.41 -1.01
CA SER A 38 11.39 0.56 -1.06
C SER A 38 12.55 0.19 -0.13
N ALA A 39 12.32 -0.65 0.88
CA ALA A 39 13.39 -1.19 1.72
C ALA A 39 14.09 -2.40 1.09
N CYS A 40 13.47 -3.07 0.11
CA CYS A 40 14.07 -4.20 -0.62
C CYS A 40 14.83 -3.76 -1.85
N HIS A 41 14.28 -2.80 -2.59
CA HIS A 41 14.91 -2.30 -3.78
C HIS A 41 15.68 -1.04 -3.41
N PRO A 42 17.03 -1.06 -3.46
CA PRO A 42 17.80 0.15 -3.26
C PRO A 42 17.32 1.18 -4.27
N PHE A 43 17.03 2.37 -3.76
CA PHE A 43 16.78 3.50 -4.62
C PHE A 43 18.09 3.80 -5.33
N PHE A 44 18.20 3.41 -6.60
CA PHE A 44 19.33 3.79 -7.42
C PHE A 44 19.23 5.30 -7.63
N THR A 45 20.07 6.05 -6.93
CA THR A 45 20.32 7.48 -7.16
C THR A 45 21.27 7.67 -8.32
#